data_AF-A0A1Y2HI56-F1
#
_entry.id   AF-A0A1Y2HI56-F1
#
_cell.length_a   1.000
_cell.length_b   1.000
_cell.length_c   1.000
_cell.angle_alpha   90.00
_cell.angle_beta   90.00
_cell.angle_gamma   90.00
#
_symmetry.space_group_name_H-M   'P 1'
#
loop_
_entity.id
_entity.type
_entity.pdbx_description
1 polymer ?
#
loop_
_entity_poly.entity_id
_entity_poly.type
_entity_poly.pdbx_seq_one_letter_code
_entity_poly.pdbx_strand_id
1 'polypeptide(L)'
;ASLVSRVSICECTTMSSATDSNPDTYQWEALSLTNQYRTSQGRSALCLEPRLNQAARNHTIDMSVNSFLSPTGNDGSSALVRIRAAGYEPTHWGSTL
;
A
#
# COMPACT_ATOMS: atom_id res chain seq x y z
N ALA A 1 22.02 -6.66 26.56
CA ALA A 1 21.67 -5.97 25.29
C ALA A 1 22.03 -6.90 24.13
N SER A 2 21.09 -7.76 23.73
CA SER A 2 21.30 -8.68 22.61
C SER A 2 20.51 -8.16 21.42
N LEU A 3 21.25 -7.72 20.40
CA LEU A 3 20.77 -7.22 19.13
C LEU A 3 20.08 -8.34 18.37
N VAL A 4 18.75 -8.41 18.43
CA VAL A 4 17.97 -9.26 17.53
C VAL A 4 17.83 -8.53 16.19
N SER A 5 18.97 -8.37 15.50
CA SER A 5 19.02 -7.97 14.10
C SER A 5 18.62 -9.18 13.25
N ARG A 6 17.30 -9.35 13.08
CA ARG A 6 16.71 -10.11 11.99
C ARG A 6 15.55 -9.31 11.41
N VAL A 7 15.85 -8.10 10.97
CA VAL A 7 15.09 -7.51 9.87
C VAL A 7 15.43 -8.39 8.68
N SER A 8 14.60 -9.40 8.44
CA SER A 8 14.62 -10.18 7.22
C SER A 8 14.33 -9.18 6.12
N ILE A 9 15.40 -8.72 5.47
CA ILE A 9 15.35 -7.81 4.34
C ILE A 9 14.54 -8.55 3.29
N CYS A 10 13.27 -8.16 3.12
CA CYS A 10 12.52 -8.50 1.94
C CYS A 10 13.24 -7.77 0.82
N GLU A 11 13.96 -8.51 -0.02
CA GLU A 11 14.65 -7.98 -1.19
C GLU A 11 13.60 -7.40 -2.13
N CYS A 12 13.32 -6.10 -1.99
CA CYS A 12 12.50 -5.35 -2.93
C CYS A 12 13.38 -5.03 -4.14
N THR A 13 13.27 -5.84 -5.18
CA THR A 13 13.91 -5.63 -6.47
C THR A 13 13.61 -4.22 -6.99
N THR A 14 14.68 -3.45 -7.19
CA THR A 14 14.67 -2.14 -7.82
C THR A 14 14.40 -2.26 -9.31
N MET A 15 13.23 -1.80 -9.78
CA MET A 15 13.07 -1.33 -11.17
C MET A 15 12.20 -0.07 -11.25
N SER A 16 12.92 1.06 -11.33
CA SER A 16 12.76 2.29 -12.12
C SER A 16 11.38 2.91 -12.46
N SER A 17 11.30 4.18 -12.05
CA SER A 17 10.80 5.37 -12.76
C SER A 17 9.31 5.59 -12.95
N ALA A 18 8.67 6.15 -11.92
CA ALA A 18 7.75 7.28 -12.06
C ALA A 18 7.96 8.21 -10.84
N THR A 19 8.14 9.51 -11.08
CA THR A 19 8.43 10.52 -10.07
C THR A 19 7.37 10.49 -8.96
N ASP A 20 7.84 10.25 -7.72
CA ASP A 20 7.09 10.14 -6.46
C ASP A 20 6.54 8.74 -6.08
N SER A 21 7.27 7.67 -6.39
CA SER A 21 6.95 6.31 -5.90
C SER A 21 7.53 5.97 -4.52
N ASN A 22 8.07 6.95 -3.78
CA ASN A 22 8.65 6.67 -2.47
C ASN A 22 7.58 6.84 -1.37
N PRO A 23 7.28 5.79 -0.59
CA PRO A 23 6.42 5.94 0.57
C PRO A 23 6.92 7.03 1.50
N ASP A 24 6.04 7.97 1.85
CA ASP A 24 6.33 9.00 2.84
C ASP A 24 6.49 8.40 4.24
N THR A 25 6.92 9.22 5.20
CA THR A 25 7.14 8.78 6.58
C THR A 25 5.90 8.19 7.23
N TYR A 26 4.70 8.68 6.88
CA TYR A 26 3.44 8.19 7.42
C TYR A 26 3.06 6.82 6.85
N GLN A 27 3.33 6.57 5.55
CA GLN A 27 3.13 5.26 4.94
C GLN A 27 4.01 4.19 5.60
N TRP A 28 5.27 4.52 5.91
CA TRP A 28 6.17 3.63 6.64
C TRP A 28 5.73 3.38 8.08
N GLU A 29 5.28 4.43 8.78
CA GLU A 29 4.77 4.32 10.14
C GLU A 29 3.51 3.45 10.19
N ALA A 30 2.55 3.69 9.29
CA ALA A 30 1.34 2.89 9.16
C ALA A 30 1.66 1.42 8.87
N LEU A 31 2.61 1.14 7.96
CA LEU A 31 3.08 -0.21 7.68
C LEU A 31 3.70 -0.85 8.94
N SER A 32 4.55 -0.12 9.65
CA SER A 32 5.23 -0.60 10.87
C SER A 32 4.21 -0.99 11.93
N LEU A 33 3.27 -0.11 12.25
CA LEU A 33 2.21 -0.37 13.25
C LEU A 33 1.31 -1.54 12.82
N THR A 34 0.95 -1.59 11.54
CA THR A 34 0.16 -2.70 10.99
C THR A 34 0.90 -4.04 11.13
N ASN A 35 2.21 -4.06 10.83
CA ASN A 35 3.01 -5.26 10.95
C ASN A 35 3.28 -5.66 12.40
N GLN A 36 3.44 -4.72 13.32
CA GLN A 36 3.50 -5.01 14.76
C GLN A 36 2.22 -5.70 15.22
N TYR A 37 1.05 -5.19 14.82
CA TYR A 37 -0.22 -5.84 15.14
C TYR A 37 -0.31 -7.24 14.51
N ARG A 38 -0.01 -7.38 13.21
CA ARG A 38 -0.06 -8.68 12.51
C ARG A 38 0.84 -9.73 13.13
N THR A 39 2.08 -9.36 13.44
CA THR A 39 3.06 -10.28 14.06
C THR A 39 2.67 -10.68 15.47
N SER A 40 2.06 -9.77 16.26
CA SER A 40 1.48 -10.11 17.57
C SER A 40 0.38 -11.17 17.49
N GLN A 41 -0.31 -11.25 16.35
CA GLN A 41 -1.36 -12.24 16.06
C GLN A 41 -0.82 -13.47 15.30
N GLY A 42 0.50 -13.64 15.19
CA GLY A 42 1.12 -14.77 14.48
C GLY A 42 0.98 -14.72 12.95
N ARG A 43 0.65 -13.55 12.37
CA ARG A 43 0.51 -13.36 10.92
C ARG A 43 1.79 -12.79 10.31
N SER A 44 2.09 -13.19 9.08
CA SER A 44 3.23 -12.67 8.31
C SER A 44 3.14 -11.16 8.09
N ALA A 45 4.27 -10.47 8.16
CA ALA A 45 4.39 -9.06 7.84
C ALA A 45 4.04 -8.77 6.37
N LEU A 46 3.48 -7.59 6.12
CA LEU A 46 3.21 -7.04 4.79
C LEU A 46 4.42 -6.22 4.31
N CYS A 47 4.51 -6.07 3.00
CA CYS A 47 5.43 -5.16 2.33
C CYS A 47 4.65 -4.12 1.53
N LEU A 48 5.23 -2.94 1.33
CA LEU A 48 4.67 -1.95 0.41
C LEU A 48 4.96 -2.37 -1.02
N GLU A 49 3.93 -2.32 -1.86
CA GLU A 49 4.03 -2.54 -3.30
C GLU A 49 3.82 -1.21 -4.01
N PRO A 50 4.83 -0.68 -4.74
CA PRO A 50 4.76 0.64 -5.36
C PRO A 50 3.53 0.84 -6.26
N ARG A 51 3.11 -0.21 -6.99
CA ARG A 51 1.92 -0.15 -7.86
C ARG A 51 0.63 0.05 -7.06
N LEU A 52 0.51 -0.64 -5.91
CA LEU A 52 -0.63 -0.49 -5.02
C LEU A 52 -0.65 0.88 -4.34
N ASN A 53 0.52 1.39 -3.95
CA ASN A 53 0.65 2.73 -3.39
C ASN A 53 0.22 3.80 -4.39
N GLN A 54 0.60 3.66 -5.66
CA GLN A 54 0.17 4.57 -6.72
C GLN A 54 -1.35 4.53 -6.95
N ALA A 55 -1.95 3.33 -7.00
CA ALA A 55 -3.40 3.17 -7.13
C ALA A 55 -4.16 3.82 -5.95
N ALA A 56 -3.66 3.63 -4.72
CA ALA A 56 -4.23 4.23 -3.52
C ALA A 56 -4.13 5.76 -3.55
N ARG A 57 -2.95 6.31 -3.87
CA ARG A 57 -2.74 7.77 -3.95
C ARG A 57 -3.64 8.43 -4.98
N ASN A 58 -3.78 7.84 -6.16
CA ASN A 58 -4.67 8.37 -7.21
C ASN A 58 -6.13 8.43 -6.72
N HIS A 59 -6.58 7.42 -5.97
CA HIS A 59 -7.92 7.39 -5.37
C HIS A 59 -8.09 8.46 -4.28
N THR A 60 -7.08 8.66 -3.42
CA THR A 60 -7.12 9.73 -2.41
C THR A 60 -7.14 11.13 -3.05
N ILE A 61 -6.42 11.34 -4.16
CA ILE A 61 -6.48 12.59 -4.92
C ILE A 61 -7.89 12.80 -5.50
N ASP A 62 -8.49 11.77 -6.10
CA ASP A 62 -9.86 11.82 -6.61
C ASP A 62 -10.87 12.19 -5.51
N MET A 63 -10.76 11.55 -4.34
CA MET A 63 -11.56 11.86 -3.15
C MET A 63 -11.38 13.32 -2.69
N SER A 64 -10.14 13.80 -2.66
CA SER A 64 -9.83 15.17 -2.24
C SER A 64 -10.36 16.21 -3.23
N VAL A 65 -10.27 15.95 -4.54
CA VAL A 65 -10.70 16.88 -5.58
C VAL A 65 -12.22 16.94 -5.66
N ASN A 66 -12.89 15.79 -5.55
CA ASN A 66 -14.34 15.68 -5.69
C ASN A 66 -15.09 15.69 -4.34
N SER A 67 -14.39 15.94 -3.22
CA SER A 67 -14.96 16.09 -1.87
C SER A 67 -15.86 14.92 -1.43
N PHE A 68 -15.39 13.69 -1.60
CA PHE A 68 -16.10 12.48 -1.16
C PHE A 68 -15.17 11.51 -0.42
N LEU A 69 -15.76 10.61 0.38
CA LEU A 69 -15.05 9.52 1.06
C LEU A 69 -15.76 8.21 0.73
N SER A 70 -15.23 7.46 -0.23
CA SER A 70 -15.84 6.21 -0.71
C SER A 70 -14.78 5.23 -1.19
N PRO A 71 -14.97 3.91 -1.02
CA PRO A 71 -14.09 2.90 -1.62
C PRO A 71 -14.21 2.88 -3.15
N THR A 72 -15.33 3.38 -3.67
CA THR A 72 -15.61 3.53 -5.09
C THR A 72 -15.10 4.89 -5.55
N GLY A 73 -14.41 4.93 -6.70
CA GLY A 73 -13.97 6.17 -7.32
C GLY A 73 -15.16 7.01 -7.77
N ASN A 74 -14.92 8.30 -8.02
CA ASN A 74 -15.94 9.20 -8.57
C ASN A 74 -16.44 8.70 -9.94
N ASP A 75 -15.57 8.03 -10.71
CA ASP A 75 -15.87 7.38 -11.98
C ASP A 75 -16.63 6.03 -11.85
N GLY A 76 -16.97 5.61 -10.63
CA GLY A 76 -17.59 4.33 -10.33
C GLY A 76 -16.61 3.16 -10.28
N SER A 77 -15.30 3.38 -10.44
CA SER A 77 -14.30 2.32 -10.40
C SER A 77 -14.24 1.68 -9.01
N SER A 78 -14.04 0.36 -8.97
CA SER A 78 -13.71 -0.36 -7.75
C SER A 78 -12.19 -0.35 -7.51
N ALA A 79 -11.78 -0.62 -6.27
CA ALA A 79 -10.35 -0.76 -5.93
C ALA A 79 -9.64 -1.79 -6.83
N LEU A 80 -10.30 -2.92 -7.15
CA LEU A 80 -9.73 -3.94 -8.03
C LEU A 80 -9.46 -3.42 -9.44
N VAL A 81 -10.38 -2.62 -10.00
CA VAL A 81 -10.20 -2.01 -11.32
C VAL A 81 -8.98 -1.07 -11.31
N ARG A 82 -8.85 -0.23 -10.27
CA ARG A 82 -7.71 0.68 -10.13
C ARG A 82 -6.38 -0.05 -9.91
N ILE A 83 -6.39 -1.14 -9.12
CA ILE A 83 -5.21 -1.99 -8.89
C ILE A 83 -4.73 -2.64 -10.20
N ARG A 84 -5.66 -3.17 -11.02
CA ARG A 84 -5.33 -3.72 -12.34
C ARG A 84 -4.83 -2.64 -13.31
N ALA A 85 -5.45 -1.45 -13.29
CA ALA A 85 -4.99 -0.32 -14.09
C ALA A 85 -3.56 0.13 -13.72
N ALA A 86 -3.14 -0.06 -12.47
CA ALA A 86 -1.77 0.15 -12.02
C ALA A 86 -0.80 -1.01 -12.38
N GLY A 87 -1.27 -2.00 -13.14
CA GLY A 87 -0.48 -3.13 -13.61
C GLY A 87 -0.17 -4.18 -12.53
N TYR A 88 -1.02 -4.29 -11.51
CA TYR A 88 -0.92 -5.33 -10.48
C TYR A 88 -2.11 -6.31 -10.59
N GLU A 89 -1.82 -7.61 -10.58
CA GLU A 89 -2.84 -8.67 -10.67
C GLU A 89 -2.96 -9.40 -9.32
N PRO A 90 -3.93 -9.03 -8.46
CA PRO A 90 -4.10 -9.63 -7.15
C PRO A 90 -4.80 -10.99 -7.23
N THR A 91 -4.32 -11.97 -6.45
CA THR A 91 -5.07 -13.23 -6.19
C THR A 91 -6.15 -13.05 -5.12
N HIS A 92 -5.95 -12.11 -4.20
CA HIS A 92 -6.89 -11.67 -3.17
C HIS A 92 -6.76 -10.15 -3.01
N TRP A 93 -7.85 -9.45 -2.73
CA TRP A 93 -7.85 -8.00 -2.56
C TRP A 93 -8.74 -7.58 -1.40
N GLY A 94 -8.39 -6.45 -0.79
CA GLY A 94 -9.16 -5.77 0.24
C GLY A 94 -8.80 -4.29 0.26
N SER A 95 -9.74 -3.43 0.61
CA SER A 95 -9.54 -1.98 0.68
C SER A 95 -10.01 -1.43 2.01
N THR A 96 -9.32 -0.43 2.51
CA THR A 96 -9.74 0.41 3.64
C THR A 96 -9.76 1.86 3.16
N LEU A 97 -10.62 2.69 3.77
CA LEU A 97 -10.83 4.09 3.41
C LEU A 97 -9.78 5.01 4.03
#